data_AF-A0A914M496-F1
#
_entry.id   AF-A0A914M496-F1
#
_cell.length_a   1.000
_cell.length_b   1.000
_cell.length_c   1.000
_cell.angle_alpha   90.00
_cell.angle_beta   90.00
_cell.angle_gamma   90.00
#
_symmetry.space_group_name_H-M   'P 1'
#
loop_
_entity.id
_entity.type
_entity.pdbx_description
1 polymer ?
#
loop_
_entity_poly.entity_id
_entity_poly.type
_entity_poly.pdbx_seq_one_letter_code
_entity_poly.pdbx_strand_id
1 'polypeptide(L)'
;MAYSIIIETNNKLTQTLVSGRRFDCKHLPLINKYKLADKYKIQQKIPVQRPGSNNFTIVTASNAEYFDTLKKLLYLLKNKFGCSQKIIGYDLGGISENKTMMDELELVCLLEWRKFDWNIIKEDIHAPKAYAWKVFVIAEIYSQYDTFMYMDTSIVIDDAASFNPIYEAIDNGKISETIFPGGKICF
;
A
#
# COMPACT_ATOMS: atom_id res chain seq x y z
N MET A 1 -1.04 13.58 -28.03
CA MET A 1 -0.18 14.79 -28.05
C MET A 1 0.98 14.57 -27.07
N ALA A 2 2.21 14.72 -27.53
CA ALA A 2 3.39 14.71 -26.66
C ALA A 2 3.55 16.08 -25.99
N TYR A 3 4.22 16.13 -24.85
CA TYR A 3 4.70 17.36 -24.24
C TYR A 3 6.22 17.24 -24.04
N SER A 4 6.93 18.35 -24.06
CA SER A 4 8.36 18.38 -23.75
C SER A 4 8.60 19.41 -22.66
N ILE A 5 9.36 19.05 -21.63
CA ILE A 5 9.78 19.94 -20.55
C ILE A 5 11.30 20.03 -20.60
N ILE A 6 11.83 21.25 -20.53
CA ILE A 6 13.27 21.47 -20.36
C ILE A 6 13.54 21.49 -18.87
N ILE A 7 14.33 20.52 -18.40
CA ILE A 7 14.81 20.50 -17.02
C ILE A 7 16.21 21.09 -17.01
N GLU A 8 16.38 22.17 -16.27
CA GLU A 8 17.68 22.78 -16.01
C GLU A 8 18.20 22.29 -14.66
N THR A 9 19.38 21.66 -14.64
CA THR A 9 20.04 21.23 -13.40
C THR A 9 21.40 21.93 -13.26
N ASN A 10 21.87 22.08 -12.02
CA ASN A 10 23.17 22.69 -11.68
C ASN A 10 23.38 24.11 -12.22
N ASN A 11 22.63 25.10 -11.71
CA ASN A 11 22.81 26.51 -12.08
C ASN A 11 22.87 26.76 -13.59
N LYS A 12 22.03 26.06 -14.38
CA LYS A 12 21.88 26.18 -15.85
C LYS A 12 23.01 25.57 -16.70
N LEU A 13 23.91 24.78 -16.12
CA LEU A 13 24.99 24.13 -16.88
C LEU A 13 24.51 22.94 -17.74
N THR A 14 23.38 22.33 -17.39
CA THR A 14 22.81 21.19 -18.12
C THR A 14 21.34 21.43 -18.41
N GLN A 15 20.96 21.34 -19.69
CA GLN A 15 19.57 21.35 -20.15
C GLN A 15 19.20 19.97 -20.70
N THR A 16 18.23 19.31 -20.07
CA THR A 16 17.70 18.02 -20.54
C THR A 16 16.28 18.22 -21.06
N LEU A 17 16.07 17.92 -22.35
CA LEU A 17 14.73 17.87 -22.92
C LEU A 17 14.08 16.53 -22.57
N VAL A 18 13.07 16.57 -21.69
CA VAL A 18 12.28 15.39 -21.33
C VAL A 18 10.98 15.44 -22.11
N SER A 19 10.81 14.47 -23.02
CA SER A 19 9.60 14.31 -23.82
C SER A 19 8.71 13.23 -23.21
N GLY A 20 7.47 13.60 -22.90
CA GLY A 20 6.47 12.72 -22.32
C GLY A 20 5.22 12.59 -23.21
N ARG A 21 4.44 11.53 -22.98
CA ARG A 21 3.07 11.44 -23.50
C ARG A 21 2.13 12.06 -22.48
N ARG A 22 1.18 12.88 -22.95
CA ARG A 22 0.09 13.35 -22.07
C ARG A 22 -0.65 12.15 -21.49
N PHE A 23 -1.01 12.24 -20.22
CA PHE A 23 -1.87 11.26 -19.59
C PHE A 23 -3.19 11.18 -20.33
N ASP A 24 -3.66 9.97 -20.62
CA ASP A 24 -4.85 9.76 -21.42
C ASP A 24 -6.10 10.10 -20.59
N CYS A 25 -6.89 11.09 -21.06
CA CYS A 25 -8.08 11.57 -20.37
C CYS A 25 -9.13 10.48 -20.12
N LYS A 26 -9.10 9.36 -20.87
CA LYS A 26 -9.98 8.21 -20.61
C LYS A 26 -9.80 7.62 -19.21
N HIS A 27 -8.67 7.86 -18.56
CA HIS A 27 -8.39 7.39 -17.20
C HIS A 27 -8.80 8.39 -16.11
N LEU A 28 -9.31 9.57 -16.47
CA LEU A 28 -9.82 10.55 -15.49
C LEU A 28 -10.90 9.99 -14.55
N PRO A 29 -11.84 9.12 -14.98
CA PRO A 29 -12.78 8.50 -14.06
C PRO A 29 -12.07 7.71 -12.94
N LEU A 30 -11.00 6.99 -13.26
CA LEU A 30 -10.21 6.21 -12.30
C LEU A 30 -9.44 7.13 -11.34
N ILE A 31 -8.81 8.18 -11.86
CA ILE A 31 -8.11 9.19 -11.06
C ILE A 31 -9.08 9.87 -10.07
N ASN A 32 -10.29 10.20 -10.52
CA ASN A 32 -11.31 10.79 -9.65
C ASN A 32 -11.86 9.79 -8.63
N LYS A 33 -12.12 8.54 -9.04
CA LYS A 33 -12.58 7.45 -8.15
C LYS A 33 -11.65 7.29 -6.94
N TYR A 34 -10.34 7.29 -7.17
CA TYR A 34 -9.34 7.10 -6.13
C TYR A 34 -8.79 8.40 -5.53
N LYS A 35 -9.38 9.56 -5.85
CA LYS A 35 -8.96 10.87 -5.34
C LYS A 35 -7.48 11.19 -5.60
N LEU A 36 -6.95 10.80 -6.76
CA LEU A 36 -5.52 10.96 -7.10
C LEU A 36 -5.19 12.28 -7.84
N ALA A 37 -6.17 13.16 -8.04
CA ALA A 37 -5.98 14.47 -8.68
C ALA A 37 -5.64 15.58 -7.68
N ASP A 38 -4.96 16.63 -8.14
CA ASP A 38 -4.56 17.79 -7.32
C ASP A 38 -5.69 18.44 -6.53
N LYS A 39 -6.92 18.41 -7.04
CA LYS A 39 -8.10 18.93 -6.33
C LYS A 39 -8.41 18.20 -5.01
N TYR A 40 -7.86 16.99 -4.82
CA TYR A 40 -7.98 16.20 -3.59
C TYR A 40 -6.73 16.30 -2.70
N LYS A 41 -5.78 17.20 -3.03
CA LYS A 41 -4.57 17.38 -2.25
C LYS A 41 -4.89 17.71 -0.81
N ILE A 42 -4.32 16.94 0.10
CA ILE A 42 -4.44 17.14 1.54
C ILE A 42 -3.63 18.38 1.93
N GLN A 43 -4.31 19.39 2.49
CA GLN A 43 -3.68 20.66 2.91
C GLN A 43 -3.36 20.68 4.41
N GLN A 44 -3.93 19.75 5.18
CA GLN A 44 -3.72 19.63 6.62
C GLN A 44 -2.59 18.65 6.94
N LYS A 45 -1.86 18.91 8.03
CA LYS A 45 -0.88 17.95 8.56
C LYS A 45 -1.65 16.75 9.14
N ILE A 46 -1.41 15.56 8.60
CA ILE A 46 -1.95 14.32 9.15
C ILE A 46 -1.07 13.90 10.33
N PRO A 47 -1.61 13.75 11.55
CA PRO A 47 -0.85 13.21 12.67
C PRO A 47 -0.52 11.74 12.41
N VAL A 48 0.76 11.37 12.51
CA VAL A 48 1.21 10.00 12.28
C VAL A 48 0.56 9.09 13.33
N GLN A 49 -0.31 8.19 12.86
CA GLN A 49 -0.85 7.12 13.70
C GLN A 49 0.11 5.93 13.70
N ARG A 50 0.08 5.12 14.77
CA ARG A 50 0.92 3.94 14.94
C ARG A 50 0.07 2.67 15.08
N PRO A 51 0.60 1.48 14.73
CA PRO A 51 -0.06 0.20 15.00
C PRO A 51 -0.47 0.08 16.47
N GLY A 52 -1.64 -0.52 16.70
CA GLY A 52 -2.32 -0.60 17.99
C GLY A 52 -3.35 0.52 18.22
N SER A 53 -3.29 1.63 17.47
CA SER A 53 -4.29 2.70 17.48
C SER A 53 -5.53 2.30 16.68
N ASN A 54 -6.72 2.68 17.15
CA ASN A 54 -7.99 2.48 16.44
C ASN A 54 -8.05 3.23 15.09
N ASN A 55 -7.22 4.26 14.92
CA ASN A 55 -7.14 5.07 13.69
C ASN A 55 -6.01 4.62 12.75
N PHE A 56 -5.34 3.51 13.05
CA PHE A 56 -4.31 2.93 12.20
C PHE A 56 -4.83 1.64 11.56
N THR A 57 -4.71 1.52 10.25
CA THR A 57 -5.16 0.32 9.53
C THR A 57 -3.98 -0.44 8.94
N ILE A 58 -3.94 -1.75 9.15
CA ILE A 58 -3.01 -2.63 8.43
C ILE A 58 -3.76 -3.23 7.25
N VAL A 59 -3.13 -3.24 6.08
CA VAL A 59 -3.72 -3.76 4.84
C VAL A 59 -2.86 -4.90 4.33
N THR A 60 -3.49 -5.98 3.90
CA THR A 60 -2.82 -7.10 3.25
C THR A 60 -3.71 -7.68 2.15
N ALA A 61 -3.16 -8.58 1.34
CA ALA A 61 -3.88 -9.28 0.29
C ALA A 61 -3.27 -10.66 0.07
N SER A 62 -4.11 -11.66 -0.22
CA SER A 62 -3.69 -13.04 -0.44
C SER A 62 -4.62 -13.75 -1.41
N ASN A 63 -4.13 -14.79 -2.07
CA ASN A 63 -4.96 -15.81 -2.72
C ASN A 63 -4.92 -17.11 -1.88
N ALA A 64 -5.66 -18.13 -2.32
CA ALA A 64 -5.70 -19.42 -1.64
C ALA A 64 -4.33 -20.13 -1.55
N GLU A 65 -3.45 -19.94 -2.55
CA GLU A 65 -2.10 -20.51 -2.56
C GLU A 65 -1.23 -20.00 -1.39
N TYR A 66 -1.41 -18.74 -1.00
CA TYR A 66 -0.64 -18.09 0.07
C TYR A 66 -1.37 -18.05 1.42
N PHE A 67 -2.47 -18.78 1.59
CA PHE A 67 -3.31 -18.72 2.79
C PHE A 67 -2.54 -19.05 4.09
N ASP A 68 -1.62 -20.01 4.08
CA ASP A 68 -0.83 -20.31 5.28
C ASP A 68 0.10 -19.16 5.70
N THR A 69 0.66 -18.43 4.73
CA THR A 69 1.46 -17.22 5.03
C THR A 69 0.58 -16.09 5.55
N LEU A 70 -0.64 -15.94 5.01
CA LEU A 70 -1.63 -15.00 5.53
C LEU A 70 -1.97 -15.31 6.99
N LYS A 71 -2.27 -16.57 7.33
CA LYS A 71 -2.57 -16.97 8.72
C LYS A 71 -1.43 -16.62 9.67
N LYS A 72 -0.20 -16.90 9.26
CA LYS A 72 0.99 -16.54 10.05
C LYS A 72 1.08 -15.03 10.27
N LEU A 73 0.89 -14.22 9.23
CA LEU A 73 0.87 -12.76 9.35
C LEU A 73 -0.23 -12.30 10.31
N LEU A 74 -1.47 -12.76 10.12
CA LEU A 74 -2.60 -12.37 10.97
C LEU A 74 -2.36 -12.72 12.44
N TYR A 75 -1.87 -13.93 12.72
CA TYR A 75 -1.47 -14.33 14.07
C TYR A 75 -0.41 -13.40 14.66
N LEU A 76 0.66 -13.09 13.92
CA LEU A 76 1.72 -12.20 14.38
C LEU A 76 1.19 -10.78 14.66
N LEU A 77 0.36 -10.24 13.77
CA LEU A 77 -0.23 -8.92 13.94
C LEU A 77 -1.12 -8.84 15.18
N LYS A 78 -1.96 -9.85 15.41
CA LYS A 78 -2.81 -9.89 16.59
C LYS A 78 -2.04 -10.13 17.87
N ASN A 79 -1.00 -10.94 17.83
CA ASN A 79 -0.11 -11.15 18.97
C ASN A 79 0.66 -9.87 19.35
N LYS A 80 1.09 -9.07 18.37
CA LYS A 80 1.92 -7.87 18.60
C LYS A 80 1.10 -6.61 18.90
N PHE A 81 -0.03 -6.43 18.23
CA PHE A 81 -0.82 -5.19 18.30
C PHE A 81 -2.20 -5.38 18.94
N GLY A 82 -2.58 -6.61 19.30
CA GLY A 82 -3.84 -6.91 19.96
C GLY A 82 -5.06 -6.86 19.05
N CYS A 83 -6.23 -7.11 19.64
CA CYS A 83 -7.49 -7.16 18.92
C CYS A 83 -8.09 -5.80 18.55
N SER A 84 -7.58 -4.68 19.10
CA SER A 84 -7.98 -3.33 18.69
C SER A 84 -7.44 -2.92 17.32
N GLN A 85 -6.37 -3.58 16.85
CA GLN A 85 -5.77 -3.28 15.55
C GLN A 85 -6.68 -3.70 14.40
N LYS A 86 -7.22 -2.74 13.64
CA LYS A 86 -7.97 -3.01 12.41
C LYS A 86 -7.07 -3.60 11.32
N ILE A 87 -7.52 -4.68 10.68
CA ILE A 87 -6.86 -5.27 9.52
C ILE A 87 -7.85 -5.33 8.37
N ILE A 88 -7.42 -4.92 7.17
CA ILE A 88 -8.18 -5.12 5.93
C ILE A 88 -7.42 -6.12 5.08
N GLY A 89 -8.05 -7.24 4.78
CA GLY A 89 -7.53 -8.27 3.89
C GLY A 89 -8.28 -8.30 2.56
N TYR A 90 -7.55 -8.40 1.46
CA TYR A 90 -8.14 -8.60 0.13
C TYR A 90 -7.92 -10.04 -0.36
N ASP A 91 -9.01 -10.66 -0.80
CA ASP A 91 -8.98 -11.91 -1.54
C ASP A 91 -8.62 -11.65 -3.00
N LEU A 92 -7.47 -12.17 -3.41
CA LEU A 92 -6.97 -12.17 -4.77
C LEU A 92 -7.46 -13.39 -5.57
N GLY A 93 -8.11 -14.35 -4.92
CA GLY A 93 -8.81 -15.48 -5.52
C GLY A 93 -8.75 -16.74 -4.65
N GLY A 94 -9.91 -17.40 -4.50
CA GLY A 94 -10.04 -18.76 -3.98
C GLY A 94 -10.23 -18.85 -2.47
N ILE A 95 -9.96 -17.79 -1.69
CA ILE A 95 -10.15 -17.83 -0.23
C ILE A 95 -11.63 -17.71 0.10
N SER A 96 -12.31 -16.71 -0.46
CA SER A 96 -13.72 -16.45 -0.20
C SER A 96 -14.65 -17.49 -0.82
N GLU A 97 -14.17 -18.31 -1.74
CA GLU A 97 -14.89 -19.48 -2.25
C GLU A 97 -14.67 -20.73 -1.39
N ASN A 98 -13.69 -20.71 -0.48
CA ASN A 98 -13.38 -21.83 0.40
C ASN A 98 -13.94 -21.60 1.81
N LYS A 99 -15.00 -22.34 2.15
CA LYS A 99 -15.69 -22.22 3.43
C LYS A 99 -14.76 -22.41 4.63
N THR A 100 -13.89 -23.41 4.62
CA THR A 100 -12.97 -23.67 5.73
C THR A 100 -11.99 -22.52 5.95
N MET A 101 -11.48 -21.92 4.87
CA MET A 101 -10.60 -20.75 4.98
C MET A 101 -11.36 -19.54 5.53
N MET A 102 -12.60 -19.31 5.10
CA MET A 102 -13.43 -18.23 5.61
C MET A 102 -13.79 -18.42 7.08
N ASP A 103 -14.15 -19.64 7.50
CA ASP A 103 -14.42 -19.98 8.90
C ASP A 103 -13.20 -19.64 9.79
N GLU A 104 -11.96 -19.86 9.31
CA GLU A 104 -10.75 -19.46 10.03
C GLU A 104 -10.57 -17.94 10.10
N LEU A 105 -10.86 -17.21 9.01
CA LEU A 105 -10.73 -15.75 8.96
C LEU A 105 -11.78 -15.04 9.84
N GLU A 106 -12.98 -15.59 9.97
CA GLU A 106 -14.05 -15.04 10.81
C GLU A 106 -13.69 -15.03 12.31
N LEU A 107 -12.77 -15.90 12.73
CA LEU A 107 -12.26 -15.92 14.11
C LEU A 107 -11.29 -14.76 14.42
N VAL A 108 -10.80 -14.05 13.39
CA VAL A 108 -9.84 -12.97 13.56
C VAL A 108 -10.58 -11.67 13.90
N CYS A 109 -10.46 -11.24 15.15
CA CYS A 109 -11.04 -9.98 15.65
C CYS A 109 -10.68 -8.77 14.76
N LEU A 110 -11.64 -7.89 14.45
CA LEU A 110 -11.44 -6.68 13.63
C LEU A 110 -10.71 -6.91 12.29
N LEU A 111 -10.89 -8.08 11.69
CA LEU A 111 -10.54 -8.34 10.30
C LEU A 111 -11.72 -7.96 9.40
N GLU A 112 -11.48 -7.07 8.45
CA GLU A 112 -12.38 -6.79 7.35
C GLU A 112 -11.87 -7.50 6.10
N TRP A 113 -12.63 -8.46 5.58
CA TRP A 113 -12.25 -9.24 4.40
C TRP A 113 -13.02 -8.76 3.17
N ARG A 114 -12.31 -8.41 2.10
CA ARG A 114 -12.86 -7.86 0.85
C ARG A 114 -12.46 -8.73 -0.34
N LYS A 115 -13.33 -8.88 -1.34
CA LYS A 115 -12.92 -9.45 -2.64
C LYS A 115 -12.29 -8.38 -3.51
N PHE A 116 -11.16 -8.69 -4.14
CA PHE A 116 -10.56 -7.80 -5.12
C PHE A 116 -11.34 -7.84 -6.44
N ASP A 117 -11.76 -6.68 -6.94
CA ASP A 117 -12.42 -6.57 -8.25
C ASP A 117 -11.37 -6.57 -9.36
N TRP A 118 -11.12 -7.74 -9.94
CA TRP A 118 -10.18 -7.87 -11.05
C TRP A 118 -10.59 -7.04 -12.26
N ASN A 119 -11.87 -6.76 -12.50
CA ASN A 119 -12.33 -6.05 -13.71
C ASN A 119 -11.81 -4.60 -13.83
N ILE A 120 -11.26 -4.03 -12.75
CA ILE A 120 -10.64 -2.69 -12.80
C ILE A 120 -9.27 -2.70 -13.49
N ILE A 121 -8.66 -3.87 -13.58
CA ILE A 121 -7.36 -4.09 -14.21
C ILE A 121 -7.62 -4.49 -15.68
N LYS A 122 -6.70 -4.15 -16.59
CA LYS A 122 -6.77 -4.66 -17.96
C LYS A 122 -6.37 -6.13 -17.99
N GLU A 123 -7.03 -6.92 -18.81
CA GLU A 123 -6.76 -8.36 -18.95
C GLU A 123 -5.28 -8.69 -19.21
N ASP A 124 -4.58 -7.86 -20.00
CA ASP A 124 -3.16 -8.04 -20.31
C ASP A 124 -2.22 -8.03 -19.07
N ILE A 125 -2.71 -7.52 -17.94
CA ILE A 125 -2.01 -7.49 -16.65
C ILE A 125 -2.81 -8.18 -15.53
N HIS A 126 -3.82 -8.99 -15.88
CA HIS A 126 -4.52 -9.93 -14.98
C HIS A 126 -3.60 -11.11 -14.62
N ALA A 127 -2.59 -10.83 -13.82
CA ALA A 127 -1.81 -11.88 -13.18
C ALA A 127 -1.55 -11.49 -11.73
N PRO A 128 -1.95 -12.34 -10.75
CA PRO A 128 -1.58 -12.12 -9.34
C PRO A 128 -0.07 -11.93 -9.15
N LYS A 129 0.75 -12.60 -9.98
CA LYS A 129 2.21 -12.50 -9.97
C LYS A 129 2.79 -11.26 -10.67
N ALA A 130 1.97 -10.50 -11.40
CA ALA A 130 2.38 -9.20 -11.94
C ALA A 130 2.38 -8.10 -10.87
N TYR A 131 1.78 -8.36 -9.69
CA TYR A 131 1.69 -7.45 -8.55
C TYR A 131 1.07 -6.06 -8.83
N ALA A 132 0.58 -5.82 -10.06
CA ALA A 132 -0.03 -4.55 -10.46
C ALA A 132 -1.27 -4.21 -9.62
N TRP A 133 -1.98 -5.23 -9.14
CA TRP A 133 -3.11 -5.10 -8.23
C TRP A 133 -2.77 -4.37 -6.93
N LYS A 134 -1.51 -4.42 -6.45
CA LYS A 134 -1.10 -3.73 -5.20
C LYS A 134 -1.39 -2.23 -5.29
N VAL A 135 -1.11 -1.62 -6.43
CA VAL A 135 -1.34 -0.18 -6.64
C VAL A 135 -2.82 0.17 -6.55
N PHE A 136 -3.71 -0.70 -7.04
CA PHE A 136 -5.16 -0.50 -6.95
C PHE A 136 -5.68 -0.65 -5.53
N VAL A 137 -5.21 -1.66 -4.80
CA VAL A 137 -5.51 -1.82 -3.37
C VAL A 137 -5.05 -0.58 -2.59
N ILE A 138 -3.81 -0.14 -2.79
CA ILE A 138 -3.26 1.05 -2.12
C ILE A 138 -4.07 2.30 -2.48
N ALA A 139 -4.43 2.50 -3.75
CA ALA A 139 -5.23 3.65 -4.18
C ALA A 139 -6.65 3.64 -3.58
N GLU A 140 -7.27 2.47 -3.47
CA GLU A 140 -8.56 2.32 -2.81
C GLU A 140 -8.49 2.68 -1.33
N ILE A 141 -7.52 2.14 -0.62
CA ILE A 141 -7.31 2.41 0.81
C ILE A 141 -6.96 3.87 1.03
N TYR A 142 -6.09 4.46 0.20
CA TYR A 142 -5.72 5.86 0.27
C TYR A 142 -6.94 6.80 0.14
N SER A 143 -7.97 6.39 -0.60
CA SER A 143 -9.20 7.16 -0.73
C SER A 143 -10.11 7.12 0.51
N GLN A 144 -9.84 6.20 1.44
CA GLN A 144 -10.66 5.86 2.63
C GLN A 144 -9.95 6.16 3.96
N TYR A 145 -8.62 6.06 4.03
CA TYR A 145 -7.85 6.11 5.27
C TYR A 145 -6.67 7.07 5.18
N ASP A 146 -6.52 7.92 6.20
CA ASP A 146 -5.43 8.90 6.29
C ASP A 146 -4.09 8.28 6.70
N THR A 147 -4.12 7.16 7.43
CA THR A 147 -2.91 6.45 7.87
C THR A 147 -3.13 4.94 7.83
N PHE A 148 -2.29 4.27 7.05
CA PHE A 148 -2.30 2.82 6.95
C PHE A 148 -0.90 2.30 6.62
N MET A 149 -0.71 1.00 6.79
CA MET A 149 0.48 0.29 6.36
C MET A 149 0.08 -0.95 5.57
N TYR A 150 0.61 -1.06 4.36
CA TYR A 150 0.46 -2.26 3.56
C TYR A 150 1.54 -3.28 3.95
N MET A 151 1.14 -4.53 4.15
CA MET A 151 2.01 -5.64 4.53
C MET A 151 1.78 -6.84 3.63
N ASP A 152 2.85 -7.32 2.97
CA ASP A 152 2.83 -8.59 2.28
C ASP A 152 2.70 -9.75 3.28
N THR A 153 2.04 -10.84 2.88
CA THR A 153 1.80 -12.01 3.74
C THR A 153 3.08 -12.73 4.18
N SER A 154 4.19 -12.49 3.48
CA SER A 154 5.50 -13.05 3.79
C SER A 154 6.26 -12.29 4.89
N ILE A 155 5.76 -11.14 5.35
CA ILE A 155 6.42 -10.33 6.38
C ILE A 155 6.40 -11.08 7.72
N VAL A 156 7.54 -11.07 8.40
CA VAL A 156 7.71 -11.55 9.77
C VAL A 156 8.06 -10.35 10.65
N ILE A 157 7.42 -10.27 11.82
CA ILE A 157 7.62 -9.19 12.79
C ILE A 157 8.10 -9.82 14.09
N ASP A 158 9.40 -9.68 14.36
CA ASP A 158 10.00 -10.18 15.60
C ASP A 158 9.68 -9.24 16.76
N ASP A 159 9.79 -7.93 16.55
CA ASP A 159 9.49 -6.90 17.54
C ASP A 159 8.74 -5.73 16.91
N ALA A 160 7.62 -5.31 17.50
CA ALA A 160 6.88 -4.13 17.10
C ALA A 160 7.70 -2.84 17.25
N ALA A 161 8.65 -2.79 18.20
CA ALA A 161 9.52 -1.64 18.40
C ALA A 161 10.45 -1.39 17.19
N SER A 162 10.65 -2.38 16.32
CA SER A 162 11.43 -2.22 15.08
C SER A 162 10.84 -1.19 14.11
N PHE A 163 9.55 -0.85 14.23
CA PHE A 163 8.92 0.20 13.43
C PHE A 163 9.13 1.61 14.00
N ASN A 164 9.56 1.77 15.25
CA ASN A 164 9.71 3.09 15.88
C ASN A 164 10.63 4.04 15.10
N PRO A 165 11.81 3.62 14.60
CA PRO A 165 12.66 4.51 13.80
C PRO A 165 11.98 5.03 12.53
N ILE A 166 11.09 4.23 11.93
CA ILE A 166 10.34 4.62 10.74
C ILE A 166 9.33 5.71 11.12
N TYR A 167 8.57 5.52 12.19
CA TYR A 167 7.60 6.51 12.66
C TYR A 167 8.27 7.81 13.13
N GLU A 168 9.41 7.71 13.84
CA GLU A 168 10.19 8.88 14.25
C GLU A 168 10.74 9.66 13.04
N ALA A 169 11.16 8.97 11.98
CA ALA A 169 11.57 9.63 10.74
C ALA A 169 10.41 10.40 10.10
N ILE A 170 9.23 9.77 9.98
CA ILE A 170 8.02 10.41 9.44
C ILE A 170 7.60 11.60 10.31
N ASP A 171 7.56 11.45 11.63
CA ASP A 171 7.22 12.52 12.60
C ASP A 171 8.13 13.76 12.44
N ASN A 172 9.41 13.52 12.17
CA ASN A 172 10.42 14.56 11.95
C ASN A 172 10.47 15.10 10.52
N GLY A 173 9.53 14.71 9.65
CA GLY A 173 9.51 15.13 8.24
C GLY A 173 10.68 14.58 7.43
N LYS A 174 11.37 13.56 7.93
CA LYS A 174 12.42 12.83 7.22
C LYS A 174 11.74 11.71 6.45
N ILE A 175 11.44 11.95 5.18
CA ILE A 175 11.14 10.85 4.26
C ILE A 175 12.44 10.06 4.16
N SER A 176 12.42 8.81 4.64
CA SER A 176 13.53 7.85 4.62
C SER A 176 14.52 8.14 3.49
N GLU A 177 15.73 8.60 3.82
CA GLU A 177 16.90 8.27 2.99
C GLU A 177 16.82 6.76 2.85
N THR A 178 16.77 6.22 1.64
CA THR A 178 16.55 4.80 1.43
C THR A 178 17.59 4.00 2.23
N ILE A 179 17.23 3.54 3.44
CA ILE A 179 18.09 2.71 4.27
C ILE A 179 17.99 1.33 3.64
N PHE A 180 18.71 1.13 2.54
CA PHE A 180 19.03 -0.20 2.09
C PHE A 180 19.83 -0.86 3.21
N PRO A 181 19.38 -1.97 3.80
CA PRO A 181 20.18 -2.71 4.75
C PRO A 181 21.39 -3.26 4.00
N GLY A 182 22.51 -2.54 4.07
CA GLY A 182 23.79 -2.90 3.48
C GLY A 182 24.10 -2.22 2.15
N GLY A 183 24.79 -1.07 2.19
CA GLY A 183 25.53 -0.55 1.04
C GLY A 183 25.60 0.97 0.99
N LYS A 184 26.78 1.53 1.28
CA LYS A 184 27.13 2.90 0.88
C LYS A 184 27.01 3.00 -0.64
N ILE A 185 26.24 3.96 -1.13
CA ILE A 185 26.35 4.43 -2.52
C ILE A 185 26.86 5.86 -2.44
N CYS A 186 28.06 6.09 -2.97
CA CYS A 186 28.58 7.42 -3.24
C CYS A 186 27.90 7.95 -4.51
N PHE A 187 27.53 9.24 -4.52
CA PHE A 187 27.26 9.97 -5.76
C PHE A 187 28.59 10.34 -6.43
#